data_AF-A0A327SSG3-F1
#
_entry.id   AF-A0A327SSG3-F1
#
_cell.length_a   1.000
_cell.length_b   1.000
_cell.length_c   1.000
_cell.angle_alpha   90.00
_cell.angle_beta   90.00
_cell.angle_gamma   90.00
#
_symmetry.space_group_name_H-M   'P 1'
#
loop_
_entity.id
_entity.type
_entity.pdbx_description
1 polymer ?
#
loop_
_entity_poly.entity_id
_entity_poly.type
_entity_poly.pdbx_seq_one_letter_code
_entity_poly.pdbx_strand_id
1 'polypeptide(L)'
;MTMGSEKTVYSNLSDAMLLKHLKKSDRMALTEIFERYWKKIYNESYKRIKNFVLVESITESVFVSLWEERENKKAQRLLTYLLSTMRFHILKLISEGKIEPRFDQGSNPLILTAIHTGLN
;
A
#
# COMPACT_ATOMS: atom_id res chain seq x y z
N MET A 1 -6.12 -5.06 20.87
CA MET A 1 -4.99 -4.46 21.62
C MET A 1 -4.76 -3.08 21.03
N THR A 2 -5.60 -2.12 21.44
CA THR A 2 -5.54 -0.73 20.96
C THR A 2 -4.40 -0.03 21.70
N MET A 3 -3.30 0.23 21.00
CA MET A 3 -2.24 1.11 21.48
C MET A 3 -2.84 2.52 21.57
N GLY A 4 -3.27 2.89 22.78
CA GLY A 4 -3.78 4.21 23.09
C GLY A 4 -2.70 5.26 22.87
N SER A 5 -2.87 6.05 21.81
CA SER A 5 -2.79 7.52 21.84
C SER A 5 -1.76 8.19 22.76
N GLU A 6 -0.48 7.80 22.69
CA GLU A 6 0.60 8.76 22.89
C GLU A 6 0.89 9.42 21.54
N LYS A 7 0.58 10.71 21.45
CA LYS A 7 0.84 11.52 20.25
C LYS A 7 2.35 11.65 20.11
N THR A 8 2.98 10.73 19.38
CA THR A 8 4.43 10.73 19.18
C THR A 8 4.84 12.01 18.42
N VAL A 9 6.10 12.43 18.56
CA VAL A 9 6.67 13.58 17.82
C VAL A 9 6.44 13.44 16.30
N TYR A 10 6.28 12.22 15.80
CA TYR A 10 6.02 11.90 14.40
C TYR A 10 4.63 12.30 13.91
N SER A 11 3.63 12.44 14.79
CA SER A 11 2.24 12.76 14.42
C SER A 11 2.08 14.09 13.66
N ASN A 12 3.01 15.02 13.90
CA ASN A 12 2.99 16.35 13.27
C ASN A 12 3.97 16.44 12.08
N LEU A 13 4.75 15.40 11.80
CA LEU A 13 5.67 15.39 10.68
C LEU A 13 4.92 15.22 9.36
N SER A 14 5.39 15.90 8.33
CA SER A 14 4.94 15.68 6.95
C SER A 14 5.37 14.29 6.44
N ASP A 15 4.69 13.77 5.42
CA ASP A 15 5.09 12.52 4.75
C ASP A 15 6.55 12.54 4.30
N ALA A 16 7.04 13.68 3.80
CA ALA A 16 8.42 13.83 3.37
C ALA A 16 9.41 13.71 4.55
N MET A 17 9.05 14.25 5.71
CA MET A 17 9.83 14.10 6.94
C MET A 17 9.78 12.66 7.45
N LEU A 18 8.61 12.03 7.47
CA LEU A 18 8.46 10.63 7.85
C LEU A 18 9.33 9.72 6.96
N LEU A 19 9.33 9.94 5.64
CA LEU A 19 10.20 9.21 4.71
C LEU A 19 11.69 9.44 4.97
N LYS A 20 12.10 10.66 5.37
CA LYS A 20 13.50 10.93 5.76
C LYS A 20 13.90 10.18 7.03
N HIS A 21 13.01 10.07 8.01
CA HIS A 21 13.25 9.28 9.22
C HIS A 21 13.25 7.78 8.91
N LEU A 22 12.29 7.32 8.11
CA LEU A 22 12.20 5.93 7.68
C LEU A 22 13.48 5.46 6.97
N LYS A 23 14.09 6.31 6.14
CA LYS A 23 15.40 6.06 5.50
C LYS A 23 16.53 5.82 6.47
N LYS A 24 16.44 6.36 7.68
CA LYS A 24 17.40 6.14 8.77
C LYS A 24 17.03 4.91 9.62
N SER A 25 16.16 4.04 9.12
CA SER A 25 15.66 2.84 9.82
C SER A 25 14.93 3.16 11.13
N ASP A 26 14.30 4.33 11.19
CA ASP A 26 13.50 4.77 12.33
C ASP A 26 12.14 4.06 12.33
N ARG A 27 11.96 3.12 13.26
CA ARG A 27 10.73 2.31 13.37
C ARG A 27 9.52 3.16 13.78
N MET A 28 9.70 4.23 14.53
CA MET A 28 8.59 5.11 14.94
C MET A 28 8.01 5.87 13.75
N ALA A 29 8.86 6.22 12.77
CA ALA A 29 8.37 6.77 11.51
C ALA A 29 7.53 5.75 10.72
N LEU A 30 7.91 4.47 10.71
CA LEU A 30 7.10 3.42 10.09
C LEU A 30 5.76 3.25 10.81
N THR A 31 5.76 3.21 12.15
CA THR A 31 4.53 3.11 12.95
C THR A 31 3.57 4.26 12.65
N GLU A 32 4.07 5.49 12.59
CA GLU A 32 3.25 6.64 12.24
C GLU A 32 2.69 6.55 10.81
N ILE A 33 3.51 6.11 9.85
CA ILE A 33 3.05 5.87 8.48
C ILE A 33 1.96 4.80 8.44
N PHE A 34 2.14 3.71 9.19
CA PHE A 34 1.14 2.66 9.31
C PHE A 34 -0.17 3.24 9.82
N GLU A 35 -0.16 3.90 10.99
CA GLU A 35 -1.35 4.51 11.61
C GLU A 35 -2.12 5.44 10.66
N ARG A 36 -1.41 6.25 9.87
CA ARG A 36 -2.02 7.17 8.90
C ARG A 36 -2.69 6.48 7.73
N TYR A 37 -2.10 5.40 7.22
CA TYR A 37 -2.44 4.89 5.88
C TYR A 37 -3.07 3.50 5.88
N TRP A 38 -2.98 2.73 6.95
CA TRP A 38 -3.44 1.33 6.96
C TRP A 38 -4.92 1.22 6.57
N LYS A 39 -5.81 2.05 7.15
CA LYS A 39 -7.24 2.05 6.81
C LYS A 39 -7.49 2.34 5.34
N LYS A 40 -6.71 3.24 4.75
CA LYS A 40 -6.86 3.62 3.33
C LYS A 40 -6.44 2.47 2.42
N ILE A 41 -5.29 1.85 2.68
CA ILE A 41 -4.81 0.70 1.90
C ILE A 41 -5.75 -0.50 2.06
N TYR A 42 -6.19 -0.77 3.28
CA TYR A 42 -7.16 -1.82 3.57
C TYR A 42 -8.46 -1.61 2.81
N ASN A 43 -9.07 -0.42 2.91
CA ASN A 43 -10.34 -0.12 2.26
C ASN A 43 -10.23 -0.16 0.73
N GLU A 44 -9.16 0.37 0.16
CA GLU A 44 -8.92 0.32 -1.29
C GLU A 44 -8.71 -1.11 -1.79
N SER A 45 -8.00 -1.95 -1.03
CA SER A 45 -7.84 -3.36 -1.34
C SER A 45 -9.18 -4.10 -1.22
N TYR A 46 -9.95 -3.83 -0.17
CA TYR A 46 -11.24 -4.48 0.07
C TYR A 46 -12.28 -4.19 -1.00
N LYS A 47 -12.30 -2.98 -1.56
CA LYS A 47 -13.17 -2.65 -2.71
C LYS A 47 -12.96 -3.60 -3.89
N ARG A 48 -11.71 -4.04 -4.11
CA ARG A 48 -11.30 -4.86 -5.26
C ARG A 48 -11.43 -6.36 -5.01
N ILE A 49 -11.11 -6.82 -3.80
CA ILE A 49 -10.93 -8.25 -3.51
C ILE A 49 -12.11 -8.84 -2.73
N LYS A 50 -12.77 -8.05 -1.87
CA LYS A 50 -13.88 -8.49 -0.99
C LYS A 50 -13.57 -9.73 -0.13
N ASN A 51 -12.29 -9.98 0.13
CA ASN A 51 -11.82 -11.05 1.00
C ASN A 51 -10.94 -10.42 2.10
N PHE A 52 -11.39 -10.51 3.34
CA PHE A 52 -10.69 -9.88 4.47
C PHE A 52 -9.27 -10.42 4.68
N VAL A 53 -9.09 -11.75 4.56
CA VAL A 53 -7.78 -12.41 4.76
C VAL A 53 -6.77 -11.94 3.72
N LEU A 54 -7.17 -11.89 2.44
CA LEU A 54 -6.28 -11.43 1.37
C LEU A 54 -5.98 -9.93 1.47
N VAL A 55 -6.97 -9.15 1.90
CA VAL A 55 -6.81 -7.71 2.09
C VAL A 55 -5.86 -7.38 3.23
N GLU A 56 -5.97 -8.11 4.34
CA GLU A 56 -5.04 -8.01 5.47
C GLU A 56 -3.61 -8.34 5.01
N SER A 57 -3.43 -9.48 4.35
CA SER A 57 -2.12 -9.90 3.82
C SER A 57 -1.51 -8.90 2.83
N ILE A 58 -2.32 -8.29 1.94
CA ILE A 58 -1.84 -7.22 1.05
C ILE A 58 -1.46 -5.98 1.82
N THR A 59 -2.27 -5.59 2.81
CA THR A 59 -2.00 -4.40 3.62
C THR A 59 -0.66 -4.57 4.34
N GLU A 60 -0.43 -5.72 4.99
CA GLU A 60 0.86 -6.07 5.60
C GLU A 60 1.99 -6.03 4.58
N SER A 61 1.83 -6.70 3.43
CA SER A 61 2.85 -6.75 2.38
C SER A 61 3.27 -5.37 1.89
N VAL A 62 2.33 -4.42 1.77
CA VAL A 62 2.62 -3.04 1.37
C VAL A 62 3.53 -2.34 2.37
N PHE A 63 3.29 -2.51 3.68
CA PHE A 63 4.12 -1.89 4.71
C PHE A 63 5.45 -2.64 4.91
N VAL A 64 5.48 -3.96 4.69
CA VAL A 64 6.73 -4.74 4.64
C VAL A 64 7.60 -4.26 3.49
N SER A 65 7.06 -4.15 2.27
CA SER A 65 7.80 -3.61 1.12
C SER A 65 8.28 -2.18 1.36
N LEU A 66 7.46 -1.34 2.00
CA LEU A 66 7.89 0.01 2.40
C LEU A 66 9.14 -0.04 3.29
N TRP A 67 9.14 -0.93 4.27
CA TRP A 67 10.26 -1.07 5.21
C TRP A 67 11.49 -1.67 4.53
N GLU A 68 11.34 -2.72 3.73
CA GLU A 68 12.44 -3.39 3.03
C GLU A 68 13.14 -2.46 2.04
N GLU A 69 12.37 -1.64 1.33
CA GLU A 69 12.88 -0.73 0.30
C GLU A 69 13.24 0.67 0.83
N ARG A 70 13.18 0.88 2.16
CA ARG A 70 13.30 2.20 2.81
C ARG A 70 14.56 2.96 2.43
N GLU A 71 15.69 2.28 2.26
CA GLU A 71 17.00 2.88 2.01
C GLU A 71 17.16 3.32 0.55
N ASN A 72 16.60 2.55 -0.38
CA ASN A 72 16.85 2.69 -1.81
C ASN A 72 15.79 3.51 -2.55
N LYS A 73 14.60 3.73 -1.96
CA LYS A 73 13.53 4.43 -2.68
C LYS A 73 13.65 5.95 -2.66
N LYS A 74 13.61 6.55 -3.86
CA LYS A 74 13.30 7.96 -4.10
C LYS A 74 11.77 8.18 -4.10
N ALA A 75 11.06 7.64 -3.11
CA ALA A 75 9.62 7.88 -3.01
C ALA A 75 9.38 9.39 -2.85
N GLN A 76 8.90 10.05 -3.92
CA GLN A 76 8.59 11.48 -3.87
C GLN A 76 7.30 11.74 -3.10
N ARG A 77 6.34 10.79 -3.12
CA ARG A 77 5.04 10.89 -2.46
C ARG A 77 4.66 9.55 -1.83
N LEU A 78 4.52 9.53 -0.51
CA LEU A 78 4.26 8.32 0.27
C LEU A 78 2.96 7.62 -0.14
N LEU A 79 1.83 8.34 -0.19
CA LEU A 79 0.55 7.74 -0.57
C LEU A 79 0.57 7.10 -1.97
N THR A 80 1.20 7.78 -2.94
CA THR A 80 1.32 7.26 -4.31
C THR A 80 2.11 5.95 -4.32
N TYR A 81 3.19 5.89 -3.56
CA TYR A 81 3.96 4.66 -3.38
C TYR A 81 3.11 3.53 -2.80
N LEU A 82 2.41 3.77 -1.69
CA LEU A 82 1.62 2.73 -1.02
C LEU A 82 0.51 2.18 -1.92
N LEU A 83 -0.19 3.05 -2.65
CA LEU A 83 -1.23 2.64 -3.60
C LEU A 83 -0.66 1.87 -4.79
N SER A 84 0.51 2.25 -5.30
CA SER A 84 1.17 1.53 -6.39
C SER A 84 1.62 0.14 -5.96
N THR A 85 2.26 0.02 -4.79
CA THR A 85 2.66 -1.27 -4.21
C THR A 85 1.45 -2.15 -3.95
N MET A 86 0.36 -1.59 -3.39
CA MET A 86 -0.90 -2.30 -3.20
C MET A 86 -1.45 -2.85 -4.53
N ARG A 87 -1.50 -2.03 -5.59
CA ARG A 87 -1.95 -2.47 -6.93
C ARG A 87 -1.07 -3.59 -7.48
N PHE A 88 0.25 -3.49 -7.30
CA PHE A 88 1.17 -4.53 -7.71
C PHE A 88 0.87 -5.87 -7.02
N HIS A 89 0.65 -5.89 -5.69
CA HIS A 89 0.29 -7.13 -5.00
C HIS A 89 -1.06 -7.70 -5.46
N ILE A 90 -2.06 -6.85 -5.72
CA ILE A 90 -3.35 -7.30 -6.27
C ILE A 90 -3.17 -7.92 -7.66
N LEU A 91 -2.40 -7.26 -8.54
CA LEU A 91 -2.08 -7.78 -9.87
C LEU A 91 -1.35 -9.12 -9.80
N LYS A 92 -0.42 -9.27 -8.84
CA LYS A 92 0.28 -10.53 -8.59
C LYS A 92 -0.70 -11.64 -8.22
N LEU A 93 -1.64 -11.39 -7.28
CA LEU A 93 -2.66 -12.37 -6.92
C LEU A 93 -3.58 -12.75 -8.10
N ILE A 94 -3.91 -11.78 -8.96
CA ILE A 94 -4.68 -12.05 -10.20
C ILE A 94 -3.88 -12.96 -11.14
N SER A 95 -2.60 -12.64 -11.36
CA SER A 95 -1.73 -13.44 -12.25
C SER A 95 -1.48 -14.86 -11.72
N GLU A 96 -1.57 -15.06 -10.41
CA GLU A 96 -1.46 -16.36 -9.75
C GLU A 96 -2.80 -17.11 -9.70
N GLY A 97 -3.89 -16.56 -10.25
CA GLY A 97 -5.23 -17.16 -10.21
C GLY A 97 -5.85 -17.25 -8.82
N LYS A 98 -5.31 -16.51 -7.84
CA LYS A 98 -5.80 -16.52 -6.44
C LYS A 98 -7.04 -15.65 -6.24
N ILE A 99 -7.22 -14.66 -7.11
CA ILE A 99 -8.38 -13.77 -7.10
C ILE A 99 -8.80 -13.46 -8.53
N GLU A 100 -10.11 -13.35 -8.75
CA GLU A 100 -10.66 -12.89 -10.02
C GLU A 100 -10.68 -11.36 -10.07
N PRO A 101 -10.29 -10.73 -11.19
CA PRO A 101 -10.36 -9.29 -11.34
C PRO A 101 -11.83 -8.84 -11.26
N ARG A 102 -12.15 -8.11 -10.19
CA ARG A 102 -13.48 -7.53 -10.01
C ARG A 102 -13.54 -6.16 -10.70
N PHE A 103 -14.25 -6.10 -11.81
CA PHE A 103 -14.55 -4.84 -12.49
C PHE A 103 -15.65 -4.11 -11.69
N ASP A 104 -15.25 -3.18 -10.81
CA ASP A 104 -16.21 -2.21 -10.28
C ASP A 104 -16.59 -1.26 -11.43
N GLN A 105 -17.88 -1.08 -11.66
CA GLN A 105 -18.43 -0.23 -12.71
C GLN A 105 -17.93 1.21 -12.52
N GLY A 106 -16.83 1.55 -13.20
CA GLY A 106 -16.17 2.86 -13.08
C GLY A 106 -14.64 2.84 -13.26
N SER A 107 -13.99 1.67 -13.16
CA SER A 107 -12.59 1.52 -13.59
C SER A 107 -12.55 0.77 -14.91
N ASN A 108 -12.11 1.45 -15.98
CA ASN A 108 -12.17 0.92 -17.34
C ASN A 108 -11.42 -0.43 -17.44
N PRO A 109 -12.12 -1.53 -17.79
CA PRO A 109 -11.52 -2.87 -17.91
C PRO A 109 -10.36 -2.93 -18.91
N LEU A 110 -10.27 -1.95 -19.83
CA LEU A 110 -9.27 -1.92 -20.90
C LEU A 110 -7.84 -1.63 -20.42
N ILE A 111 -7.62 -1.02 -19.25
CA ILE A 111 -6.23 -0.75 -18.78
C ILE A 111 -5.53 -2.05 -18.33
N LEU A 112 -6.28 -2.98 -17.73
CA LEU A 112 -5.70 -4.25 -17.28
C LEU A 112 -5.44 -5.21 -18.44
N THR A 113 -6.32 -5.25 -19.44
CA THR A 113 -6.06 -5.99 -20.68
C THR A 113 -4.93 -5.37 -21.49
N ALA A 114 -4.85 -4.05 -21.64
CA ALA A 114 -3.76 -3.42 -22.41
C ALA A 114 -2.36 -3.74 -21.84
N ILE A 115 -2.23 -3.85 -20.51
CA ILE A 115 -0.96 -4.22 -19.86
C ILE A 115 -0.64 -5.71 -20.06
N HIS A 116 -1.64 -6.60 -20.12
CA HIS A 116 -1.42 -8.03 -20.28
C HIS A 116 -1.25 -8.47 -21.75
N THR A 117 -1.93 -7.83 -22.70
CA THR A 117 -1.98 -8.30 -24.10
C THR A 117 -0.88 -7.72 -25.00
N GLY A 118 -0.07 -6.75 -24.56
CA GLY A 118 1.07 -6.26 -25.34
C GLY A 118 0.70 -5.78 -26.76
N LEU A 119 -0.52 -5.30 -26.97
CA LEU A 119 -0.97 -4.76 -28.25
C LEU A 119 -0.69 -3.26 -28.28
N ASN A 120 0.32 -2.90 -29.08
CA ASN A 120 0.53 -1.58 -29.65
C ASN A 120 -0.25 -1.47 -30.96
#